data_AF-A0A3E0VSF1-F1
#
_entry.id   AF-A0A3E0VSF1-F1
#
_cell.length_a   1.000
_cell.length_b   1.000
_cell.length_c   1.000
_cell.angle_alpha   90.00
_cell.angle_beta   90.00
_cell.angle_gamma   90.00
#
_symmetry.space_group_name_H-M   'P 1'
#
loop_
_entity.id
_entity.type
_entity.pdbx_description
1 polymer ?
#
loop_
_entity_poly.entity_id
_entity_poly.type
_entity_poly.pdbx_seq_one_letter_code
_entity_poly.pdbx_strand_id
1 'polypeptide(L)'
;MITATLAGRNLELTLDNIDQPFIIKPLPGRMGKQVTDHYLRITARAIPADGMEDLLRICVDGGRWHEDKTLVPLPEAHRTNYLRCEDELSTAEAQDVLLPALLWQTVLGMDGVTTYVDGGGGMAGGVAALRLLVTTLGISPHAVSPRMEELIEAAAGGTETTA
;
A
#
# COMPACT_ATOMS: atom_id res chain seq x y z
N MET A 1 2.35 16.28 6.14
CA MET A 1 3.51 15.38 6.07
C MET A 1 3.17 14.11 6.80
N ILE A 2 3.57 12.96 6.27
CA ILE A 2 3.44 11.67 6.95
C ILE A 2 4.78 11.23 7.51
N THR A 3 4.76 10.67 8.71
CA THR A 3 5.90 9.97 9.32
C THR A 3 5.51 8.53 9.64
N ALA A 4 6.47 7.63 9.53
CA ALA A 4 6.27 6.20 9.77
C ALA A 4 7.34 5.67 10.73
N THR A 5 6.91 4.96 11.77
CA THR A 5 7.83 4.34 12.74
C THR A 5 7.37 2.93 13.10
N LEU A 6 8.31 2.11 13.58
CA LEU A 6 7.99 0.81 14.16
C LEU A 6 7.91 0.91 15.68
N ALA A 7 6.73 0.64 16.22
CA ALA A 7 6.51 0.47 17.65
C ALA A 7 6.34 -1.02 17.98
N GLY A 8 7.44 -1.66 18.37
CA GLY A 8 7.49 -3.11 18.57
C GLY A 8 7.27 -3.85 17.24
N ARG A 9 6.09 -4.45 17.08
CA ARG A 9 5.69 -5.16 15.84
C ARG A 9 4.69 -4.39 14.99
N ASN A 10 4.25 -3.23 15.44
CA ASN A 10 3.23 -2.44 14.76
C ASN A 10 3.90 -1.33 13.95
N LEU A 11 3.28 -0.99 12.82
CA LEU A 11 3.57 0.24 12.09
C LEU A 11 2.70 1.35 12.67
N GLU A 12 3.33 2.46 13.05
CA GLU A 12 2.66 3.68 13.46
C GLU A 12 2.85 4.73 12.38
N LEU A 13 1.73 5.18 11.80
CA LEU A 13 1.69 6.27 10.83
C LEU A 13 1.10 7.52 11.48
N THR A 14 1.82 8.63 11.41
CA THR A 14 1.37 9.92 11.93
C THR A 14 1.27 10.91 10.80
N LEU A 15 0.14 11.60 10.70
CA LEU A 15 -0.11 12.64 9.72
C LEU A 15 -0.13 14.00 10.43
N ASP A 16 0.43 15.02 9.78
CA ASP A 16 0.28 16.40 10.26
C ASP A 16 -1.21 16.74 10.40
N ASN A 17 -1.57 17.37 11.52
CA ASN A 17 -2.94 17.78 11.87
C ASN A 17 -3.90 16.65 12.29
N ILE A 18 -3.40 15.42 12.50
CA ILE A 18 -4.17 14.33 13.11
C ILE A 18 -3.52 13.95 14.44
N ASP A 19 -4.25 14.15 15.54
CA ASP A 19 -3.71 14.00 16.90
C ASP A 19 -3.34 12.54 17.25
N GLN A 20 -4.06 11.57 16.68
CA GLN A 20 -3.88 10.15 16.99
C GLN A 20 -3.27 9.39 15.82
N PRO A 21 -2.18 8.64 16.03
CA PRO A 21 -1.55 7.86 14.97
C PRO A 21 -2.48 6.74 14.49
N PHE A 22 -2.24 6.27 13.28
CA PHE A 22 -2.80 5.05 12.75
C PHE A 22 -1.88 3.89 13.13
N ILE A 23 -2.39 2.98 13.94
CA ILE A 23 -1.63 1.82 14.43
C ILE A 23 -2.02 0.61 13.62
N ILE A 24 -1.12 0.15 12.76
CA ILE A 24 -1.35 -0.96 11.84
C ILE A 24 -0.64 -2.19 12.40
N LYS A 25 -1.40 -3.28 12.54
CA LYS A 25 -0.89 -4.55 13.06
C LYS A 25 -0.38 -5.43 11.91
N PRO A 26 0.68 -6.22 12.12
CA PRO A 26 1.22 -7.05 11.08
C PRO A 26 0.23 -8.17 10.73
N LEU A 27 0.01 -8.40 9.44
CA LEU A 27 -0.82 -9.51 8.99
C LEU A 27 -0.14 -10.85 9.32
N PRO A 28 -0.91 -11.87 9.73
CA PRO A 28 -0.34 -13.17 10.02
C PRO A 28 0.10 -13.89 8.73
N GLY A 29 1.39 -14.21 8.66
CA GLY A 29 2.04 -15.15 7.74
C GLY A 29 1.48 -15.19 6.30
N ARG A 30 0.54 -16.11 6.04
CA ARG A 30 0.01 -16.38 4.70
C ARG A 30 -0.81 -15.22 4.12
N MET A 31 -1.36 -14.35 4.96
CA MET A 31 -2.16 -13.21 4.51
C MET A 31 -1.30 -12.18 3.76
N GLY A 32 -0.12 -11.82 4.28
CA GLY A 32 0.79 -10.89 3.61
C GLY A 32 1.25 -11.38 2.23
N LYS A 33 1.45 -12.70 2.08
CA LYS A 33 1.75 -13.31 0.78
C LYS A 33 0.61 -13.12 -0.22
N GLN A 34 -0.64 -13.36 0.20
CA GLN A 34 -1.79 -13.18 -0.68
C GLN A 34 -2.03 -11.71 -1.00
N VAL A 35 -1.82 -10.80 -0.04
CA VAL A 35 -1.87 -9.36 -0.29
C VAL A 35 -0.87 -8.97 -1.38
N THR A 36 0.37 -9.43 -1.27
CA THR A 36 1.42 -9.15 -2.26
C THR A 36 1.04 -9.67 -3.65
N ASP A 37 0.60 -10.93 -3.75
CA ASP A 37 0.17 -11.54 -5.02
C ASP A 37 -1.01 -10.79 -5.65
N HIS A 38 -2.03 -10.48 -4.85
CA HIS A 38 -3.23 -9.79 -5.30
C HIS A 38 -2.89 -8.37 -5.79
N TYR A 39 -2.10 -7.63 -5.01
CA TYR A 39 -1.64 -6.30 -5.40
C TYR A 39 -0.94 -6.32 -6.75
N LEU A 40 0.06 -7.19 -6.92
CA LEU A 40 0.80 -7.30 -8.18
C LEU A 40 -0.08 -7.68 -9.37
N ARG A 41 -1.03 -8.61 -9.17
CA ARG A 41 -1.97 -9.01 -10.22
C ARG A 41 -2.91 -7.87 -10.62
N ILE A 42 -3.37 -7.05 -9.67
CA ILE A 42 -4.15 -5.85 -9.98
C ILE A 42 -3.29 -4.83 -10.74
N THR A 43 -2.09 -4.53 -10.24
CA THR A 43 -1.23 -3.51 -10.86
C THR A 43 -0.75 -3.96 -12.26
N ALA A 44 -0.55 -5.25 -12.47
CA ALA A 44 -0.29 -5.85 -13.79
C ALA A 44 -1.56 -6.02 -14.66
N ARG A 45 -2.74 -5.62 -14.17
CA ARG A 45 -4.06 -5.75 -14.82
C ARG A 45 -4.43 -7.19 -15.20
N ALA A 46 -3.84 -8.17 -14.51
CA ALA A 46 -4.20 -9.58 -14.67
C ALA A 46 -5.57 -9.91 -14.06
N ILE A 47 -6.05 -9.07 -13.14
CA ILE A 47 -7.38 -9.11 -12.53
C ILE A 47 -7.95 -7.69 -12.42
N PRO A 48 -9.28 -7.52 -12.27
CA PRO A 48 -9.90 -6.20 -12.18
C PRO A 48 -9.44 -5.45 -10.92
N ALA A 49 -9.53 -4.12 -10.96
CA ALA A 49 -9.09 -3.24 -9.87
C ALA A 49 -10.12 -3.12 -8.73
N ASP A 50 -11.29 -3.73 -8.88
CA ASP A 50 -12.36 -3.75 -7.87
C ASP A 50 -11.89 -4.36 -6.53
N GLY A 51 -10.99 -5.35 -6.58
CA GLY A 51 -10.40 -5.96 -5.40
C GLY A 51 -9.42 -5.06 -4.62
N MET A 52 -9.03 -3.90 -5.15
CA MET A 52 -8.03 -3.04 -4.48
C MET A 52 -8.55 -2.47 -3.16
N GLU A 53 -9.81 -2.04 -3.11
CA GLU A 53 -10.38 -1.42 -1.91
C GLU A 53 -10.38 -2.40 -0.73
N ASP A 54 -10.81 -3.64 -0.97
CA ASP A 54 -10.76 -4.69 0.05
C ASP A 54 -9.33 -5.01 0.47
N LEU A 55 -8.37 -4.96 -0.45
CA LEU A 55 -6.96 -5.12 -0.13
C LEU A 55 -6.46 -4.03 0.83
N LEU A 56 -6.82 -2.78 0.59
CA LEU A 56 -6.46 -1.65 1.46
C LEU A 56 -7.09 -1.78 2.85
N ARG A 57 -8.37 -2.17 2.92
CA ARG A 57 -9.06 -2.47 4.19
C ARG A 57 -8.33 -3.57 4.98
N ILE A 58 -7.93 -4.65 4.29
CA ILE A 58 -7.19 -5.75 4.90
C ILE A 58 -5.84 -5.28 5.44
N CYS A 59 -5.13 -4.42 4.70
CA CYS A 59 -3.77 -4.02 5.09
C CYS A 59 -3.75 -3.09 6.30
N VAL A 60 -4.79 -2.27 6.47
CA VAL A 60 -4.85 -1.27 7.54
C VAL A 60 -5.50 -1.78 8.83
N ASP A 61 -6.51 -2.66 8.73
CA ASP A 61 -7.25 -3.18 9.88
C ASP A 61 -7.10 -4.69 10.12
N GLY A 62 -6.62 -5.42 9.12
CA GLY A 62 -6.53 -6.87 9.12
C GLY A 62 -7.59 -7.54 8.26
N GLY A 63 -7.41 -8.85 8.05
CA GLY A 63 -8.32 -9.68 7.27
C GLY A 63 -8.67 -10.98 7.99
N ARG A 64 -9.66 -11.67 7.44
CA ARG A 64 -10.04 -13.03 7.85
C ARG A 64 -10.18 -13.93 6.64
N TRP A 65 -9.96 -15.22 6.86
CA TRP A 65 -10.23 -16.23 5.86
C TRP A 65 -11.73 -16.46 5.74
N HIS A 66 -12.24 -16.39 4.53
CA HIS A 66 -13.57 -16.88 4.19
C HIS A 66 -13.54 -18.39 3.92
N GLU A 67 -14.71 -19.03 3.85
CA GLU A 67 -14.84 -20.50 3.73
C GLU A 67 -14.15 -21.08 2.49
N ASP A 68 -14.15 -20.32 1.40
CA ASP A 68 -13.49 -20.63 0.13
C ASP A 68 -11.98 -20.31 0.11
N LYS A 69 -11.40 -19.97 1.27
CA LYS A 69 -10.00 -19.55 1.43
C LYS A 69 -9.67 -18.25 0.71
N THR A 70 -10.67 -17.44 0.40
CA THR A 70 -10.43 -16.05 0.01
C THR A 70 -10.13 -15.21 1.25
N LEU A 71 -9.19 -14.28 1.13
CA LEU A 71 -8.90 -13.33 2.18
C LEU A 71 -9.86 -12.15 2.01
N VAL A 72 -10.66 -11.89 3.03
CA VAL A 72 -11.65 -10.80 3.03
C VAL A 72 -11.37 -9.84 4.19
N PRO A 73 -11.79 -8.56 4.09
CA PRO A 73 -11.67 -7.62 5.19
C PRO A 73 -12.40 -8.11 6.45
N LEU A 74 -11.98 -7.61 7.61
CA LEU A 74 -12.76 -7.78 8.83
C LEU A 74 -14.16 -7.16 8.68
N PRO A 75 -15.16 -7.55 9.49
CA PRO A 75 -16.44 -6.84 9.55
C PRO A 75 -16.25 -5.36 9.91
N GLU A 76 -17.13 -4.49 9.43
CA GLU A 76 -17.05 -3.03 9.60
C GLU A 76 -16.88 -2.60 11.07
N ALA A 77 -17.56 -3.26 12.01
CA ALA A 77 -17.44 -3.03 13.45
C ALA A 77 -16.02 -3.22 14.02
N HIS A 78 -15.10 -3.80 13.25
CA HIS A 78 -13.70 -4.02 13.62
C HIS A 78 -12.71 -3.24 12.73
N ARG A 79 -13.18 -2.37 11.84
CA ARG A 79 -12.36 -1.58 10.90
C ARG A 79 -12.06 -0.19 11.44
N THR A 80 -11.21 -0.10 12.45
CA THR A 80 -10.93 1.19 13.10
C THR A 80 -10.19 2.15 12.18
N ASN A 81 -9.06 1.74 11.61
CA ASN A 81 -8.22 2.63 10.83
C ASN A 81 -8.86 3.00 9.49
N TYR A 82 -9.52 2.06 8.82
CA TYR A 82 -10.14 2.32 7.53
C TYR A 82 -11.31 3.31 7.66
N LEU A 83 -12.17 3.15 8.66
CA LEU A 83 -13.26 4.09 8.91
C LEU A 83 -12.73 5.49 9.24
N ARG A 84 -11.65 5.58 10.03
CA ARG A 84 -10.98 6.87 10.27
C ARG A 84 -10.46 7.50 8.99
N CYS A 85 -9.93 6.72 8.05
CA CYS A 85 -9.53 7.26 6.74
C CYS A 85 -10.72 7.80 5.92
N GLU A 86 -11.92 7.23 6.05
CA GLU A 86 -13.11 7.70 5.34
C GLU A 86 -13.76 8.93 6.02
N ASP A 87 -13.75 8.96 7.35
CA ASP A 87 -14.45 9.96 8.15
C ASP A 87 -13.59 11.20 8.48
N GLU A 88 -12.29 11.01 8.73
CA GLU A 88 -11.39 12.06 9.24
C GLU A 88 -10.53 12.71 8.14
N LEU A 89 -10.29 12.03 7.02
CA LEU A 89 -9.25 12.41 6.06
C LEU A 89 -9.80 12.78 4.68
N SER A 90 -9.12 13.70 4.00
CA SER A 90 -9.29 13.85 2.55
C SER A 90 -8.77 12.62 1.81
N THR A 91 -9.18 12.43 0.56
CA THR A 91 -8.72 11.30 -0.27
C THR A 91 -7.19 11.23 -0.40
N ALA A 92 -6.52 12.38 -0.45
CA ALA A 92 -5.05 12.43 -0.54
C ALA A 92 -4.39 11.96 0.77
N GLU A 93 -4.88 12.45 1.92
CA GLU A 93 -4.39 12.05 3.24
C GLU A 93 -4.68 10.57 3.53
N ALA A 94 -5.86 10.08 3.14
CA ALA A 94 -6.19 8.67 3.25
C ALA A 94 -5.21 7.78 2.45
N GLN A 95 -4.77 8.21 1.27
CA GLN A 95 -3.75 7.48 0.50
C GLN A 95 -2.42 7.39 1.23
N ASP A 96 -2.03 8.46 1.93
CA ASP A 96 -0.82 8.47 2.75
C ASP A 96 -0.93 7.48 3.93
N VAL A 97 -2.13 7.09 4.39
CA VAL A 97 -2.26 5.98 5.36
C VAL A 97 -2.28 4.62 4.66
N LEU A 98 -3.13 4.49 3.64
CA LEU A 98 -3.50 3.20 3.05
C LEU A 98 -2.36 2.59 2.22
N LEU A 99 -1.60 3.39 1.48
CA LEU A 99 -0.51 2.88 0.64
C LEU A 99 0.70 2.42 1.48
N PRO A 100 1.19 3.17 2.47
CA PRO A 100 2.22 2.67 3.38
C PRO A 100 1.78 1.43 4.14
N ALA A 101 0.52 1.36 4.60
CA ALA A 101 -0.03 0.16 5.21
C ALA A 101 0.09 -1.04 4.26
N LEU A 102 -0.35 -0.90 3.02
CA LEU A 102 -0.24 -1.94 2.01
C LEU A 102 1.21 -2.37 1.78
N LEU A 103 2.11 -1.42 1.52
CA LEU A 103 3.53 -1.67 1.25
C LEU A 103 4.19 -2.41 2.41
N TRP A 104 3.88 -2.03 3.64
CA TRP A 104 4.40 -2.67 4.85
C TRP A 104 3.97 -4.13 4.99
N GLN A 105 2.76 -4.47 4.53
CA GLN A 105 2.25 -5.84 4.56
C GLN A 105 2.83 -6.71 3.42
N THR A 106 3.52 -6.11 2.45
CA THR A 106 4.20 -6.86 1.39
C THR A 106 5.56 -7.40 1.86
N VAL A 107 6.26 -8.09 0.95
CA VAL A 107 7.65 -8.52 1.17
C VAL A 107 8.63 -7.37 1.43
N LEU A 108 8.27 -6.13 1.11
CA LEU A 108 9.13 -4.97 1.34
C LEU A 108 9.20 -4.54 2.81
N GLY A 109 8.13 -4.77 3.59
CA GLY A 109 8.07 -4.28 4.97
C GLY A 109 8.36 -2.78 5.06
N MET A 110 9.23 -2.40 6.00
CA MET A 110 9.59 -0.99 6.20
C MET A 110 10.34 -0.37 5.03
N ASP A 111 11.08 -1.14 4.22
CA ASP A 111 11.80 -0.58 3.08
C ASP A 111 10.83 0.02 2.06
N GLY A 112 9.66 -0.61 1.89
CA GLY A 112 8.58 -0.09 1.05
C GLY A 112 7.97 1.19 1.61
N VAL A 113 7.75 1.23 2.92
CA VAL A 113 7.23 2.42 3.63
C VAL A 113 8.21 3.59 3.53
N THR A 114 9.49 3.37 3.83
CA THR A 114 10.53 4.38 3.75
C THR A 114 10.66 4.90 2.33
N THR A 115 10.68 4.02 1.32
CA THR A 115 10.74 4.43 -0.09
C THR A 115 9.56 5.31 -0.48
N TYR A 116 8.36 5.01 0.02
CA TYR A 116 7.17 5.83 -0.21
C TYR A 116 7.29 7.22 0.41
N VAL A 117 7.68 7.28 1.70
CA VAL A 117 7.80 8.54 2.45
C VAL A 117 8.91 9.41 1.88
N ASP A 118 10.08 8.83 1.61
CA ASP A 118 11.24 9.55 1.05
C ASP A 118 10.97 10.05 -0.38
N GLY A 119 10.08 9.36 -1.12
CA GLY A 119 9.57 9.80 -2.43
C GLY A 119 8.55 10.94 -2.38
N GLY A 120 8.24 11.47 -1.18
CA GLY A 120 7.32 12.58 -0.98
C GLY A 120 5.85 12.18 -0.78
N GLY A 121 5.57 10.88 -0.59
CA GLY A 121 4.21 10.37 -0.46
C GLY A 121 3.40 10.43 -1.76
N GLY A 122 2.07 10.26 -1.65
CA GLY A 122 1.16 10.29 -2.79
C GLY A 122 1.57 9.39 -3.97
N MET A 123 1.44 9.91 -5.19
CA MET A 123 1.74 9.16 -6.42
C MET A 123 3.23 8.89 -6.61
N ALA A 124 4.10 9.89 -6.35
CA ALA A 124 5.54 9.77 -6.58
C ALA A 124 6.16 8.71 -5.66
N GLY A 125 5.84 8.76 -4.36
CA GLY A 125 6.21 7.73 -3.40
C GLY A 125 5.65 6.35 -3.76
N GLY A 126 4.37 6.30 -4.19
CA GLY A 126 3.72 5.06 -4.63
C GLY A 126 4.45 4.37 -5.78
N VAL A 127 4.86 5.12 -6.79
CA VAL A 127 5.62 4.59 -7.93
C VAL A 127 7.01 4.11 -7.50
N ALA A 128 7.71 4.88 -6.67
CA ALA A 128 9.04 4.49 -6.19
C ALA A 128 8.99 3.16 -5.43
N ALA A 129 8.03 2.99 -4.53
CA ALA A 129 7.85 1.78 -3.75
C ALA A 129 7.40 0.58 -4.61
N LEU A 130 6.55 0.81 -5.62
CA LEU A 130 6.15 -0.23 -6.58
C LEU A 130 7.35 -0.73 -7.40
N ARG A 131 8.22 0.18 -7.88
CA ARG A 131 9.44 -0.21 -8.59
C ARG A 131 10.35 -1.07 -7.71
N LEU A 132 10.51 -0.69 -6.44
CA LEU A 132 11.25 -1.48 -5.48
C LEU A 132 10.62 -2.87 -5.32
N LEU A 133 9.29 -2.97 -5.21
CA LEU A 133 8.58 -4.25 -5.08
C LEU A 133 8.83 -5.18 -6.27
N VAL A 134 8.66 -4.66 -7.50
CA VAL A 134 8.90 -5.43 -8.73
C VAL A 134 10.34 -5.92 -8.80
N THR A 135 11.29 -5.05 -8.47
CA THR A 135 12.73 -5.37 -8.47
C THR A 135 13.08 -6.45 -7.44
N THR A 136 12.58 -6.30 -6.20
CA THR A 136 12.82 -7.25 -5.09
C THR A 136 12.30 -8.65 -5.42
N LEU A 137 11.19 -8.75 -6.15
CA LEU A 137 10.61 -10.04 -6.52
C LEU A 137 11.28 -10.70 -7.74
N GLY A 138 12.27 -10.04 -8.35
CA GLY A 138 12.92 -10.53 -9.57
C GLY A 138 11.94 -10.66 -10.74
N ILE A 139 10.80 -9.97 -10.67
CA ILE A 139 9.85 -9.91 -11.77
C ILE A 139 10.51 -9.01 -12.81
N SER A 140 10.89 -9.58 -13.96
CA SER A 140 11.43 -8.79 -15.07
C SER A 140 10.46 -7.65 -15.37
N PRO A 141 10.94 -6.40 -15.58
CA PRO A 141 10.09 -5.30 -16.05
C PRO A 141 9.24 -5.69 -17.25
N HIS A 142 9.80 -6.54 -18.14
CA HIS A 142 9.13 -7.09 -19.32
C HIS A 142 8.09 -8.19 -19.03
N ALA A 143 8.03 -8.71 -17.80
CA ALA A 143 7.01 -9.65 -17.33
C ALA A 143 5.84 -8.93 -16.63
N VAL A 144 6.03 -7.67 -16.26
CA VAL A 144 4.94 -6.77 -15.88
C VAL A 144 4.41 -6.16 -17.18
N SER A 145 3.10 -5.95 -17.31
CA SER A 145 2.51 -5.52 -18.61
C SER A 145 3.26 -4.32 -19.21
N PRO A 146 3.34 -4.15 -20.55
CA PRO A 146 4.03 -3.01 -21.19
C PRO A 146 3.61 -1.64 -20.66
N ARG A 147 2.37 -1.53 -20.15
CA ARG A 147 1.85 -0.29 -19.55
C ARG A 147 2.37 0.00 -18.15
N MET A 148 2.90 -1.00 -17.44
CA MET A 148 3.62 -0.79 -16.19
C MET A 148 4.95 -0.10 -16.46
N GLU A 149 5.67 -0.53 -17.50
CA GLU A 149 6.85 0.18 -17.97
C GLU A 149 6.49 1.61 -18.39
N GLU A 150 5.40 1.81 -19.13
CA GLU A 150 4.90 3.17 -19.45
C GLU A 150 4.55 4.00 -18.21
N LEU A 151 3.91 3.41 -17.18
CA LEU A 151 3.56 4.11 -15.93
C LEU A 151 4.79 4.45 -15.09
N ILE A 152 5.75 3.52 -15.04
CA ILE A 152 7.07 3.71 -14.44
C ILE A 152 7.75 4.85 -15.18
N GLU A 153 7.93 4.78 -16.50
CA GLU A 153 8.60 5.78 -17.32
C GLU A 153 7.90 7.15 -17.27
N ALA A 154 6.57 7.21 -17.37
CA ALA A 154 5.81 8.45 -17.28
C ALA A 154 5.99 9.15 -15.92
N ALA A 155 6.09 8.39 -14.84
CA ALA A 155 6.35 8.93 -13.50
C ALA A 155 7.82 9.34 -13.28
N ALA A 156 8.78 8.72 -13.97
CA ALA A 156 10.18 9.18 -14.00
C ALA A 156 10.40 10.39 -14.92
N GLY A 157 9.59 10.53 -15.97
CA GLY A 157 9.63 11.67 -16.89
C GLY A 157 8.98 12.95 -16.33
N GLY A 158 8.35 12.88 -15.15
CA GLY A 158 7.69 14.02 -14.50
C GLY A 158 8.62 15.06 -13.87
N THR A 159 9.94 14.85 -13.90
CA THR A 159 10.96 15.77 -13.34
C THR A 159 11.83 16.48 -14.38
N GLU A 160 11.33 16.69 -15.60
CA GLU A 160 11.94 17.66 -16.52
C GLU A 160 10.89 18.53 -17.20
N THR A 161 10.52 19.63 -16.55
CA THR A 161 10.33 20.91 -17.26
C THR A 161 10.78 22.05 -16.35
N THR A 162 12.07 22.37 -16.42
CA THR A 162 12.59 23.69 -16.06
C THR A 162 12.33 24.67 -17.20
N ALA A 163 11.62 25.76 -16.91
CA ALA A 163 11.95 27.15 -17.30
C ALA A 163 10.92 28.12 -16.68
#